data_AF-A0A973FLF1-F1
#
_entry.id   AF-A0A973FLF1-F1
#
_cell.length_a   1.000
_cell.length_b   1.000
_cell.length_c   1.000
_cell.angle_alpha   90.00
_cell.angle_beta   90.00
_cell.angle_gamma   90.00
#
_symmetry.space_group_name_H-M   'P 1'
#
loop_
_entity.id
_entity.type
_entity.pdbx_description
1 polymer ?
#
loop_
_entity_poly.entity_id
_entity_poly.type
_entity_poly.pdbx_seq_one_letter_code
_entity_poly.pdbx_strand_id
1 'polypeptide(L)'
;MIQADTIAAIATPPGTGGIGIIRASGPDAERIRQTLFRPRKTAEACRSHRLYHGEIICPATGRILDEVLIALLRAPHSFTGEETLEIHCHGGPLICEEVLQAVLRAGARPAEPGEFTRRAFLNGRIDLVQAEAVQEMITARTQRGLDLAIGHLHGDLSRTTGELRTSILDILTLLEAEIDFQEEDGIEAAPREGLLDQLRGLTARIEELTASYGEGRIVRDGARVVITGKANVGKSSLFNRLLGEKRAIVTPHAGTTRDFIEEGVSIR
;
A
#
# COMPACT_ATOMS: atom_id res chain seq x y z
N MET A 1 -14.30 0.58 -15.88
CA MET A 1 -15.30 0.20 -14.85
C MET A 1 -14.73 -0.96 -14.07
N ILE A 2 -14.67 -0.85 -12.74
CA ILE A 2 -14.29 -1.97 -11.87
C ILE A 2 -15.34 -3.06 -12.04
N GLN A 3 -14.91 -4.30 -12.23
CA GLN A 3 -15.80 -5.45 -12.25
C GLN A 3 -16.55 -5.52 -10.90
N ALA A 4 -17.87 -5.67 -10.94
CA ALA A 4 -18.69 -5.73 -9.73
C ALA A 4 -18.57 -7.10 -9.03
N ASP A 5 -17.35 -7.50 -8.66
CA ASP A 5 -17.05 -8.70 -7.88
C ASP A 5 -16.61 -8.34 -6.46
N THR A 6 -16.71 -9.31 -5.55
CA THR A 6 -16.21 -9.17 -4.18
C THR A 6 -14.94 -9.98 -4.02
N ILE A 7 -13.87 -9.34 -3.56
CA ILE A 7 -12.58 -9.98 -3.34
C ILE A 7 -12.36 -10.26 -1.86
N ALA A 8 -11.59 -11.31 -1.55
CA ALA A 8 -11.18 -11.61 -0.19
C ALA A 8 -9.73 -12.11 -0.09
N ALA A 9 -9.08 -11.80 1.04
CA ALA A 9 -7.76 -12.32 1.40
C ALA A 9 -7.53 -12.26 2.92
N ILE A 10 -6.51 -12.98 3.38
CA ILE A 10 -5.92 -12.79 4.71
C ILE A 10 -5.12 -11.47 4.68
N ALA A 11 -5.47 -10.53 5.55
CA ALA A 11 -4.88 -9.19 5.63
C ALA A 11 -3.73 -9.07 6.65
N THR A 12 -3.57 -10.07 7.53
CA THR A 12 -2.46 -10.15 8.49
C THR A 12 -1.26 -10.92 7.92
N PRO A 13 -0.03 -10.67 8.40
CA PRO A 13 1.14 -11.43 7.98
C PRO A 13 0.98 -12.94 8.19
N PRO A 14 1.62 -13.78 7.34
CA PRO A 14 1.61 -15.22 7.53
C PRO A 14 2.36 -15.61 8.81
N GLY A 15 1.88 -16.65 9.49
CA GLY A 15 2.48 -17.16 10.72
C GLY A 15 1.45 -17.37 11.83
N THR A 16 1.94 -17.53 13.05
CA THR A 16 1.08 -17.68 14.23
C THR A 16 1.07 -16.37 15.02
N GLY A 17 -0.13 -15.87 15.32
CA GLY A 17 -0.35 -14.68 16.13
C GLY A 17 -1.62 -14.79 16.95
N GLY A 18 -1.88 -13.79 17.80
CA GLY A 18 -3.12 -13.74 18.59
C GLY A 18 -4.37 -13.52 17.73
N ILE A 19 -4.23 -12.78 16.61
CA ILE A 19 -5.33 -12.39 15.73
C ILE A 19 -4.93 -12.60 14.28
N GLY A 20 -5.86 -13.13 13.49
CA GLY A 20 -5.82 -13.14 12.04
C GLY A 20 -6.99 -12.33 11.49
N ILE A 21 -6.77 -11.57 10.41
CA ILE A 21 -7.83 -10.79 9.78
C ILE A 21 -8.09 -11.32 8.39
N ILE A 22 -9.33 -11.69 8.10
CA ILE A 22 -9.82 -11.96 6.74
C ILE A 22 -10.62 -10.73 6.32
N ARG A 23 -10.23 -10.12 5.20
CA ARG A 23 -10.90 -8.95 4.64
C ARG A 23 -11.61 -9.34 3.35
N ALA A 24 -12.88 -8.96 3.22
CA ALA A 24 -13.64 -9.04 1.98
C ALA A 24 -14.13 -7.65 1.56
N SER A 25 -13.94 -7.25 0.30
CA SER A 25 -14.34 -5.94 -0.24
C SER A 25 -15.11 -6.09 -1.54
N GLY A 26 -16.27 -5.46 -1.63
CA GLY A 26 -17.15 -5.48 -2.79
C GLY A 26 -18.64 -5.60 -2.44
N PRO A 27 -19.52 -5.61 -3.44
CA PRO A 27 -20.97 -5.51 -3.25
C PRO A 27 -21.60 -6.64 -2.41
N ASP A 28 -20.97 -7.81 -2.35
CA ASP A 28 -21.48 -8.97 -1.59
C ASP A 28 -20.98 -9.04 -0.15
N ALA A 29 -20.17 -8.08 0.34
CA ALA A 29 -19.57 -8.16 1.68
C ALA A 29 -20.62 -8.38 2.79
N GLU A 30 -21.75 -7.67 2.75
CA GLU A 30 -22.85 -7.84 3.71
C GLU A 30 -23.59 -9.18 3.53
N ARG A 31 -23.76 -9.66 2.30
CA ARG A 31 -24.38 -10.95 2.01
C ARG A 31 -23.54 -12.11 2.53
N ILE A 32 -22.22 -12.03 2.32
CA ILE A 32 -21.24 -12.99 2.87
C ILE A 32 -21.32 -13.00 4.39
N ARG A 33 -21.35 -11.82 5.03
CA ARG A 33 -21.54 -11.70 6.48
C ARG A 33 -22.81 -12.43 6.94
N GLN A 34 -23.95 -12.16 6.31
CA GLN A 34 -25.23 -12.79 6.66
C GLN A 34 -25.21 -14.32 6.52
N THR A 35 -24.42 -14.83 5.58
CA THR A 35 -24.29 -16.26 5.30
C THR A 35 -23.40 -16.96 6.33
N LEU A 36 -22.31 -16.33 6.74
CA LEU A 36 -21.25 -16.97 7.53
C LEU A 36 -21.28 -16.63 9.02
N PHE A 37 -21.81 -15.47 9.42
CA PHE A 37 -21.69 -14.97 10.78
C PHE A 37 -22.97 -15.16 11.58
N ARG A 38 -22.86 -15.88 12.70
CA ARG A 38 -23.90 -16.03 13.71
C ARG A 38 -23.59 -15.12 14.90
N PRO A 39 -24.37 -14.04 15.13
CA PRO A 39 -24.11 -13.14 16.25
C PRO A 39 -24.48 -13.80 17.58
N ARG A 40 -23.67 -13.57 18.64
CA ARG A 40 -23.90 -14.16 19.97
C ARG A 40 -25.12 -13.55 20.70
N LYS A 41 -25.37 -12.26 20.47
CA LYS A 41 -26.61 -11.58 20.88
C LYS A 41 -27.44 -11.31 19.63
N THR A 42 -28.77 -11.31 19.75
CA THR A 42 -29.67 -10.92 18.66
C THR A 42 -29.24 -9.55 18.16
N ALA A 43 -28.56 -9.53 17.01
CA ALA A 43 -28.03 -8.29 16.47
C ALA A 43 -29.17 -7.58 15.76
N GLU A 44 -29.53 -6.38 16.22
CA GLU A 44 -30.00 -5.34 15.31
C GLU A 44 -29.04 -5.28 14.11
N ALA A 45 -29.54 -4.88 12.93
CA ALA A 45 -28.73 -4.78 11.71
C ALA A 45 -27.34 -4.20 11.97
N CYS A 46 -26.30 -4.84 11.43
CA CYS A 46 -24.91 -4.43 11.64
C CYS A 46 -24.71 -2.99 11.13
N ARG A 47 -24.39 -2.09 12.05
CA ARG A 47 -24.07 -0.69 11.78
C ARG A 47 -22.61 -0.61 11.33
N SER A 48 -22.36 0.33 10.41
CA SER A 48 -21.03 0.63 9.91
C SER A 48 -20.07 0.96 11.07
N HIS A 49 -18.81 0.54 10.96
CA HIS A 49 -17.72 0.89 11.91
C HIS A 49 -17.99 0.47 13.36
N ARG A 50 -18.65 -0.66 13.56
CA ARG A 50 -18.81 -1.28 14.88
C ARG A 50 -18.36 -2.72 14.87
N LEU A 51 -17.85 -3.17 16.01
CA LEU A 51 -17.46 -4.56 16.23
C LEU A 51 -18.64 -5.37 16.76
N TYR A 52 -18.81 -6.56 16.20
CA TYR A 52 -19.84 -7.51 16.58
C TYR A 52 -19.21 -8.85 16.95
N HIS A 53 -19.61 -9.38 18.10
CA HIS A 53 -19.12 -10.66 18.61
C HIS A 53 -20.05 -11.82 18.25
N GLY A 54 -19.47 -12.93 17.80
CA GLY A 54 -20.22 -14.11 17.38
C GLY A 54 -19.33 -15.21 16.83
N GLU A 55 -19.91 -16.07 16.03
CA GLU A 55 -19.27 -17.27 15.48
C GLU A 55 -19.27 -17.20 13.95
N ILE A 56 -18.17 -17.62 13.32
CA ILE A 56 -18.18 -17.98 11.90
C ILE A 56 -18.58 -19.44 11.78
N ILE A 57 -19.55 -19.72 10.92
CA ILE A 57 -20.05 -21.06 10.66
C ILE A 57 -19.76 -21.49 9.22
N CYS A 58 -19.55 -22.78 9.02
CA CYS A 58 -19.56 -23.40 7.71
C CYS A 58 -21.01 -23.61 7.24
N PRO A 59 -21.49 -22.95 6.16
CA PRO A 59 -22.90 -23.07 5.76
C PRO A 59 -23.32 -24.49 5.38
N ALA A 60 -22.41 -25.26 4.79
CA ALA A 60 -22.69 -26.62 4.31
C ALA A 60 -22.87 -27.64 5.44
N THR A 61 -22.20 -27.44 6.58
CA THR A 61 -22.16 -28.41 7.68
C THR A 61 -22.77 -27.89 8.99
N GLY A 62 -22.99 -26.59 9.10
CA GLY A 62 -23.38 -25.92 10.36
C GLY A 62 -22.28 -25.90 11.42
N ARG A 63 -21.09 -26.44 11.14
CA ARG A 63 -19.95 -26.48 12.07
C ARG A 63 -19.45 -25.05 12.35
N ILE A 64 -19.16 -24.77 13.61
CA ILE A 64 -18.46 -23.55 14.03
C ILE A 64 -17.00 -23.66 13.59
N LEU A 65 -16.54 -22.68 12.81
CA LEU A 65 -15.13 -22.53 12.43
C LEU A 65 -14.37 -21.83 13.54
N ASP A 66 -14.86 -20.66 13.98
CA ASP A 66 -14.21 -19.87 15.04
C ASP A 66 -15.19 -18.94 15.76
N GLU A 67 -14.82 -18.53 16.97
CA GLU A 67 -15.41 -17.39 17.69
C GLU A 67 -14.64 -16.11 17.32
N VAL A 68 -15.35 -15.11 16.77
CA VAL A 68 -14.73 -13.96 16.10
C VAL A 68 -15.33 -12.63 16.56
N LEU A 69 -14.60 -11.55 16.23
CA LEU A 69 -15.19 -10.24 16.04
C LEU A 69 -15.32 -9.95 14.55
N ILE A 70 -16.40 -9.29 14.13
CA ILE A 70 -16.53 -8.77 12.77
C ILE A 70 -16.74 -7.26 12.77
N ALA A 71 -16.30 -6.60 11.71
CA ALA A 71 -16.63 -5.22 11.39
C ALA A 71 -17.21 -5.14 9.98
N LEU A 72 -18.32 -4.41 9.83
CA LEU A 72 -18.83 -4.01 8.53
C LEU A 72 -18.52 -2.52 8.31
N LEU A 73 -17.87 -2.21 7.20
CA LEU A 73 -17.51 -0.85 6.79
C LEU A 73 -18.31 -0.54 5.52
N ARG A 74 -19.32 0.33 5.66
CA ARG A 74 -20.17 0.74 4.55
C ARG A 74 -19.43 1.70 3.62
N ALA A 75 -19.66 1.58 2.32
CA ALA A 75 -19.21 2.54 1.31
C ALA A 75 -19.80 3.94 1.59
N PRO A 76 -19.09 5.03 1.26
CA PRO A 76 -17.72 5.11 0.74
C PRO A 76 -16.64 5.07 1.85
N HIS A 77 -17.03 4.81 3.09
CA HIS A 77 -16.19 4.97 4.28
C HIS A 77 -15.40 3.69 4.62
N SER A 78 -14.67 3.13 3.66
CA SER A 78 -13.83 1.94 3.85
C SER A 78 -12.51 2.08 3.10
N PHE A 79 -11.49 1.29 3.42
CA PHE A 79 -10.17 1.40 2.77
C PHE A 79 -10.23 1.38 1.23
N THR A 80 -11.08 0.55 0.64
CA THR A 80 -11.26 0.46 -0.81
C THR A 80 -12.27 1.49 -1.35
N GLY A 81 -13.07 2.13 -0.49
CA GLY A 81 -14.24 2.91 -0.89
C GLY A 81 -15.50 2.06 -1.13
N GLU A 82 -15.42 0.74 -0.99
CA GLU A 82 -16.52 -0.20 -1.22
C GLU A 82 -17.13 -0.71 0.10
N GLU A 83 -18.22 -1.46 0.04
CA GLU A 83 -18.67 -2.25 1.18
C GLU A 83 -17.56 -3.25 1.58
N THR A 84 -17.14 -3.26 2.84
CA THR A 84 -16.06 -4.13 3.33
C THR A 84 -16.48 -4.87 4.59
N LEU A 85 -16.21 -6.16 4.64
CA LEU A 85 -16.33 -7.01 5.80
C LEU A 85 -14.91 -7.37 6.29
N GLU A 86 -14.65 -7.16 7.58
CA GLU A 86 -13.47 -7.68 8.25
C GLU A 86 -13.88 -8.71 9.30
N ILE A 87 -13.23 -9.88 9.25
CA ILE A 87 -13.40 -10.97 10.21
C ILE A 87 -12.10 -11.11 10.98
N HIS A 88 -12.17 -10.89 12.29
CA HIS A 88 -11.05 -10.93 13.23
C HIS A 88 -11.15 -12.28 13.97
N CYS A 89 -10.42 -13.27 13.47
CA CYS A 89 -10.37 -14.63 13.99
C CYS A 89 -9.10 -14.87 14.81
N HIS A 90 -8.96 -16.04 15.42
CA HIS A 90 -7.70 -16.46 16.03
C HIS A 90 -6.61 -16.55 14.94
N GLY A 91 -5.39 -16.11 15.27
CA GLY A 91 -4.29 -15.97 14.29
C GLY A 91 -3.52 -17.25 13.98
N GLY A 92 -4.21 -18.39 13.88
CA GLY A 92 -3.60 -19.66 13.47
C GLY A 92 -3.66 -19.84 11.94
N PRO A 93 -2.59 -20.29 11.25
CA PRO A 93 -2.61 -20.44 9.79
C PRO A 93 -3.78 -21.27 9.26
N LEU A 94 -4.06 -22.41 9.92
CA LEU A 94 -5.15 -23.30 9.51
C LEU A 94 -6.52 -22.65 9.68
N ILE A 95 -6.75 -21.94 10.80
CA ILE A 95 -8.06 -21.32 11.03
C ILE A 95 -8.29 -20.13 10.09
N CYS A 96 -7.27 -19.31 9.84
CA CYS A 96 -7.37 -18.22 8.87
C CYS A 96 -7.69 -18.74 7.46
N GLU A 97 -7.07 -19.85 7.05
CA GLU A 97 -7.35 -20.49 5.77
C GLU A 97 -8.78 -21.04 5.72
N GLU A 98 -9.25 -21.76 6.75
CA GLU A 98 -10.62 -22.27 6.80
C GLU A 98 -11.67 -21.16 6.72
N VAL A 99 -11.45 -20.04 7.42
CA VAL A 99 -12.34 -18.87 7.36
C VAL A 99 -12.29 -18.21 5.99
N LEU A 100 -11.09 -18.04 5.39
CA LEU A 100 -10.95 -17.51 4.03
C LEU A 100 -11.70 -18.40 3.03
N GLN A 101 -11.52 -19.72 3.08
CA GLN A 101 -12.22 -20.65 2.20
C GLN A 101 -13.73 -20.59 2.35
N ALA A 102 -14.24 -20.37 3.58
CA ALA A 102 -15.67 -20.14 3.79
C ALA A 102 -16.15 -18.84 3.12
N VAL A 103 -15.39 -17.75 3.21
CA VAL A 103 -15.65 -16.47 2.53
C VAL A 103 -15.66 -16.63 1.00
N LEU A 104 -14.69 -17.35 0.45
CA LEU A 104 -14.62 -17.64 -0.99
C LEU A 104 -15.82 -18.45 -1.46
N ARG A 105 -16.18 -19.52 -0.76
CA ARG A 105 -17.37 -20.33 -1.06
C ARG A 105 -18.69 -19.56 -0.92
N ALA A 106 -18.73 -18.51 -0.10
CA ALA A 106 -19.87 -17.63 0.03
C ALA A 106 -20.01 -16.62 -1.13
N GLY A 107 -19.08 -16.63 -2.10
CA GLY A 107 -19.18 -15.86 -3.35
C GLY A 107 -18.10 -14.80 -3.54
N ALA A 108 -17.10 -14.72 -2.66
CA ALA A 108 -15.91 -13.91 -2.93
C ALA A 108 -14.91 -14.64 -3.84
N ARG A 109 -14.13 -13.88 -4.59
CA ARG A 109 -12.96 -14.35 -5.33
C ARG A 109 -11.68 -14.06 -4.52
N PRO A 110 -10.60 -14.86 -4.61
CA PRO A 110 -9.31 -14.48 -4.03
C PRO A 110 -8.84 -13.14 -4.63
N ALA A 111 -8.40 -12.23 -3.76
CA ALA A 111 -7.82 -10.96 -4.18
C ALA A 111 -6.46 -11.18 -4.87
N GLU A 112 -6.17 -10.37 -5.89
CA GLU A 112 -4.84 -10.29 -6.49
C GLU A 112 -3.87 -9.46 -5.62
N PRO A 113 -2.54 -9.61 -5.81
CA PRO A 113 -1.56 -8.77 -5.12
C PRO A 113 -1.84 -7.28 -5.31
N GLY A 114 -1.97 -6.55 -4.20
CA GLY A 114 -2.24 -5.11 -4.21
C GLY A 114 -3.67 -4.72 -4.63
N GLU A 115 -4.59 -5.67 -4.85
CA GLU A 115 -5.91 -5.36 -5.40
C GLU A 115 -6.74 -4.43 -4.51
N PHE A 116 -6.67 -4.57 -3.18
CA PHE A 116 -7.37 -3.65 -2.26
C PHE A 116 -6.90 -2.20 -2.44
N THR A 117 -5.59 -1.97 -2.49
CA THR A 117 -5.02 -0.63 -2.71
C THR A 117 -5.35 -0.11 -4.10
N ARG A 118 -5.32 -0.98 -5.12
CA ARG A 118 -5.73 -0.65 -6.49
C ARG A 118 -7.19 -0.21 -6.55
N ARG A 119 -8.11 -0.88 -5.84
CA ARG A 119 -9.52 -0.47 -5.76
C ARG A 119 -9.70 0.86 -5.05
N ALA A 120 -8.96 1.10 -3.97
CA ALA A 120 -8.95 2.40 -3.28
C ALA A 120 -8.56 3.54 -4.23
N PHE A 121 -7.53 3.32 -5.06
CA PHE A 121 -7.12 4.27 -6.10
C PHE A 121 -8.19 4.46 -7.18
N LEU A 122 -8.73 3.37 -7.74
CA LEU A 122 -9.74 3.43 -8.80
C LEU A 122 -11.07 4.06 -8.35
N ASN A 123 -11.40 3.96 -7.05
CA ASN A 123 -12.55 4.63 -6.44
C ASN A 123 -12.27 6.09 -6.06
N GLY A 124 -11.07 6.62 -6.36
CA GLY A 124 -10.70 8.00 -6.09
C GLY A 124 -10.53 8.32 -4.60
N ARG A 125 -10.43 7.30 -3.74
CA ARG A 125 -10.21 7.49 -2.29
C ARG A 125 -8.78 7.92 -1.99
N ILE A 126 -7.84 7.43 -2.78
CA ILE A 126 -6.42 7.77 -2.74
C ILE A 126 -5.92 8.01 -4.17
N ASP A 127 -4.86 8.78 -4.32
CA ASP A 127 -4.13 8.86 -5.60
C ASP A 127 -3.02 7.80 -5.71
N LEU A 128 -2.28 7.82 -6.82
CA LEU A 128 -1.24 6.83 -7.11
C LEU A 128 -0.04 6.96 -6.16
N VAL A 129 0.34 8.18 -5.78
CA VAL A 129 1.45 8.43 -4.86
C VAL A 129 1.11 7.88 -3.48
N GLN A 130 -0.11 8.13 -3.01
CA GLN A 130 -0.62 7.57 -1.77
C GLN A 130 -0.73 6.04 -1.81
N ALA A 131 -1.12 5.46 -2.96
CA ALA A 131 -1.16 4.02 -3.15
C ALA A 131 0.24 3.38 -3.03
N GLU A 132 1.26 3.98 -3.62
CA GLU A 132 2.66 3.54 -3.48
C GLU A 132 3.16 3.71 -2.04
N ALA A 133 2.80 4.82 -1.39
CA ALA A 133 3.17 5.11 -0.01
C ALA A 133 2.67 4.07 1.00
N VAL A 134 1.52 3.43 0.74
CA VAL A 134 1.04 2.29 1.57
C VAL A 134 2.07 1.15 1.57
N GLN A 135 2.62 0.80 0.41
CA GLN A 135 3.62 -0.26 0.32
C GLN A 135 4.96 0.17 0.92
N GLU A 136 5.36 1.42 0.70
CA GLU A 136 6.58 1.99 1.29
C GLU A 136 6.51 1.95 2.83
N MET A 137 5.35 2.29 3.41
CA MET A 137 5.12 2.25 4.85
C MET A 137 5.21 0.81 5.41
N ILE A 138 4.57 -0.16 4.75
CA ILE A 138 4.57 -1.57 5.18
C ILE A 138 5.98 -2.15 5.13
N THR A 139 6.80 -1.74 4.16
CA THR A 139 8.13 -2.30 3.90
C THR A 139 9.28 -1.48 4.48
N ALA A 140 9.00 -0.35 5.13
CA ALA A 140 9.99 0.57 5.68
C ALA A 140 10.95 -0.14 6.64
N ARG A 141 12.25 0.02 6.39
CA ARG A 141 13.34 -0.57 7.20
C ARG A 141 14.06 0.44 8.09
N THR A 142 13.80 1.73 7.89
CA THR A 142 14.41 2.83 8.63
C THR A 142 13.32 3.77 9.13
N GLN A 143 13.57 4.47 10.24
CA GLN A 143 12.63 5.48 10.75
C GLN A 143 12.40 6.60 9.72
N ARG A 144 13.47 7.07 9.07
CA ARG A 144 13.38 8.11 8.05
C ARG A 144 12.56 7.67 6.83
N GLY A 145 12.71 6.42 6.39
CA GLY A 145 11.91 5.86 5.31
C GLY A 145 10.43 5.74 5.69
N LEU A 146 10.13 5.37 6.95
CA LEU A 146 8.77 5.36 7.47
C LEU A 146 8.16 6.77 7.51
N ASP A 147 8.90 7.76 8.02
CA ASP A 147 8.45 9.15 8.10
C ASP A 147 8.15 9.73 6.70
N LEU A 148 9.01 9.42 5.71
CA LEU A 148 8.79 9.79 4.31
C LEU A 148 7.51 9.17 3.74
N ALA A 149 7.32 7.86 3.92
CA ALA A 149 6.12 7.16 3.47
C ALA A 149 4.84 7.71 4.14
N ILE A 150 4.91 8.10 5.42
CA ILE A 150 3.81 8.76 6.12
C ILE A 150 3.48 10.11 5.46
N GLY A 151 4.47 10.94 5.13
CA GLY A 151 4.25 12.22 4.43
C GLY A 151 3.61 12.03 3.05
N HIS A 152 4.11 11.06 2.26
CA HIS A 152 3.50 10.70 0.98
C HIS A 152 2.05 10.21 1.12
N LEU A 153 1.75 9.41 2.15
CA LEU A 153 0.39 8.95 2.41
C LEU A 153 -0.56 10.11 2.78
N HIS A 154 -0.07 11.13 3.49
CA HIS A 154 -0.82 12.36 3.78
C HIS A 154 -1.00 13.28 2.56
N GLY A 155 -0.38 12.94 1.42
CA GLY A 155 -0.55 13.62 0.14
C GLY A 155 0.38 14.82 -0.07
N ASP A 156 1.53 14.87 0.62
CA ASP A 156 2.48 15.98 0.47
C ASP A 156 2.98 16.08 -0.98
N LEU A 157 3.50 14.97 -1.52
CA LEU A 157 3.97 14.91 -2.91
C LEU A 157 2.80 15.03 -3.91
N SER A 158 1.61 14.52 -3.58
CA SER A 158 0.41 14.69 -4.39
C SER A 158 0.00 16.16 -4.53
N ARG A 159 0.09 16.94 -3.45
CA ARG A 159 -0.20 18.37 -3.46
C ARG A 159 0.82 19.13 -4.30
N THR A 160 2.11 18.84 -4.11
CA THR A 160 3.18 19.49 -4.87
C THR A 160 3.06 19.21 -6.37
N THR A 161 2.81 17.96 -6.76
CA THR A 161 2.61 17.60 -8.18
C THR A 161 1.29 18.15 -8.74
N GLY A 162 0.24 18.21 -7.92
CA GLY A 162 -1.04 18.84 -8.25
C GLY A 162 -0.90 20.33 -8.55
N GLU A 163 -0.18 21.08 -7.71
CA GLU A 163 0.11 22.50 -7.93
C GLU A 163 0.85 22.73 -9.26
N LEU A 164 1.89 21.93 -9.53
CA LEU A 164 2.63 22.00 -10.79
C LEU A 164 1.72 21.72 -11.99
N ARG A 165 0.88 20.68 -11.89
CA ARG A 165 -0.09 20.33 -12.93
C ARG A 165 -1.08 21.46 -13.19
N THR A 166 -1.63 22.07 -12.14
CA THR A 166 -2.56 23.20 -12.28
C THR A 166 -1.89 24.36 -13.00
N SER A 167 -0.68 24.76 -12.60
CA SER A 167 0.04 25.84 -13.28
C SER A 167 0.34 25.54 -14.75
N ILE A 168 0.64 24.28 -15.09
CA ILE A 168 0.84 23.87 -16.50
C ILE A 168 -0.48 23.93 -17.28
N LEU A 169 -1.58 23.49 -16.69
CA LEU A 169 -2.91 23.55 -17.32
C LEU A 169 -3.38 25.00 -17.53
N ASP A 170 -3.08 25.91 -16.60
CA ASP A 170 -3.42 27.33 -16.73
C ASP A 170 -2.67 27.94 -17.93
N ILE A 171 -1.39 27.62 -18.08
CA ILE A 171 -0.57 28.04 -19.23
C ILE A 171 -1.11 27.44 -20.53
N LEU A 172 -1.44 26.14 -20.53
CA LEU A 172 -1.98 25.46 -21.71
C LEU A 172 -3.31 26.08 -22.14
N THR A 173 -4.20 26.37 -21.19
CA THR A 173 -5.50 27.00 -21.44
C THR A 173 -5.34 28.37 -22.10
N LEU A 174 -4.35 29.16 -21.66
CA LEU A 174 -4.04 30.46 -22.25
C LEU A 174 -3.59 30.33 -23.72
N LEU A 175 -2.72 29.35 -23.99
CA LEU A 175 -2.20 29.09 -25.34
C LEU A 175 -3.27 28.52 -26.28
N GLU A 176 -4.12 27.60 -25.79
CA GLU A 176 -5.23 27.04 -26.56
C GLU A 176 -6.24 28.14 -26.93
N ALA A 177 -6.62 28.99 -25.96
CA ALA A 177 -7.47 30.15 -26.24
C ALA A 177 -6.83 31.09 -27.26
N GLU A 178 -5.53 31.34 -27.16
CA GLU A 178 -4.86 32.17 -28.16
C GLU A 178 -4.96 31.55 -29.56
N ILE A 179 -4.74 30.23 -29.72
CA ILE A 179 -4.80 29.55 -31.02
C ILE A 179 -6.22 29.56 -31.61
N ASP A 180 -7.24 29.28 -30.80
CA ASP A 180 -8.61 29.12 -31.27
C ASP A 180 -9.29 30.45 -31.65
N PHE A 181 -8.87 31.57 -31.05
CA PHE A 181 -9.53 32.88 -31.20
C PHE A 181 -8.71 33.92 -31.99
N GLN A 182 -7.64 33.53 -32.70
CA GLN A 182 -6.80 34.47 -33.46
C GLN A 182 -7.53 35.22 -34.59
N GLU A 183 -8.65 34.67 -35.09
CA GLU A 183 -9.40 35.21 -36.24
C GLU A 183 -10.74 35.86 -35.84
N GLU A 184 -11.09 35.86 -34.54
CA GLU A 184 -12.33 36.47 -34.06
C GLU A 184 -12.15 37.97 -33.76
N ASP A 185 -12.84 38.80 -34.56
CA ASP A 185 -12.86 40.25 -34.39
C ASP A 185 -13.36 40.65 -32.98
N GLY A 186 -12.48 41.28 -32.19
CA GLY A 186 -12.81 41.85 -30.88
C GLY A 186 -12.29 41.06 -29.67
N ILE A 187 -11.57 39.95 -29.87
CA ILE A 187 -10.87 39.24 -28.79
C ILE A 187 -9.43 39.75 -28.70
N GLU A 188 -9.05 40.32 -27.55
CA GLU A 188 -7.66 40.70 -27.28
C GLU A 188 -6.79 39.44 -27.15
N ALA A 189 -5.64 39.42 -27.83
CA ALA A 189 -4.68 38.34 -27.72
C ALA A 189 -4.26 38.14 -26.25
N ALA A 190 -4.15 36.88 -25.85
CA ALA A 190 -3.65 36.50 -24.54
C ALA A 190 -2.29 37.17 -24.25
N PRO A 191 -2.11 37.85 -23.10
CA PRO A 191 -0.84 38.46 -22.77
C PRO A 191 0.24 37.39 -22.58
N ARG A 192 1.21 37.36 -23.50
CA ARG A 192 2.38 36.47 -23.45
C ARG A 192 3.47 36.93 -22.47
N GLU A 193 3.31 38.12 -21.90
CA GLU A 193 4.26 38.70 -20.96
C GLU A 193 4.37 37.84 -19.70
N GLY A 194 5.60 37.51 -19.30
CA GLY A 194 5.87 36.70 -18.11
C GLY A 194 5.66 35.19 -18.29
N LEU A 195 5.09 34.71 -19.41
CA LEU A 195 4.86 33.28 -19.62
C LEU A 195 6.16 32.47 -19.64
N LEU A 196 7.20 33.00 -20.30
CA LEU A 196 8.53 32.39 -20.30
C LEU A 196 9.12 32.30 -18.90
N ASP A 197 8.89 33.31 -18.05
CA ASP A 197 9.40 33.32 -16.67
C ASP A 197 8.62 32.35 -15.78
N GLN A 198 7.31 32.22 -15.99
CA GLN A 198 6.50 31.18 -15.34
C GLN A 198 6.98 29.77 -15.72
N LEU A 199 7.23 29.52 -17.01
CA LEU A 199 7.76 28.23 -17.48
C LEU A 199 9.15 27.93 -16.91
N ARG A 200 10.03 28.93 -16.82
CA ARG A 200 11.33 28.80 -16.16
C ARG A 200 11.19 28.46 -14.68
N GLY A 201 10.26 29.12 -13.98
CA GLY A 201 9.96 28.84 -12.57
C GLY A 201 9.44 27.42 -12.35
N LEU A 202 8.53 26.94 -13.20
CA LEU A 202 8.04 25.56 -13.16
C LEU A 202 9.14 24.54 -13.42
N THR A 203 9.99 24.80 -14.43
CA THR A 203 11.14 23.96 -14.76
C THR A 203 12.08 23.84 -13.57
N ALA A 204 12.43 24.97 -12.93
CA ALA A 204 13.30 24.97 -11.76
C ALA A 204 12.71 24.17 -10.58
N ARG A 205 11.39 24.29 -10.31
CA ARG A 205 10.73 23.48 -9.26
C ARG A 205 10.77 21.98 -9.57
N ILE A 206 10.59 21.60 -10.84
CA ILE A 206 10.67 20.18 -11.25
C ILE A 206 12.11 19.67 -11.12
N GLU A 207 13.11 20.48 -11.49
CA GLU A 207 14.53 20.16 -11.32
C GLU A 207 14.89 19.96 -9.85
N GLU A 208 14.37 20.79 -8.94
CA GLU A 208 14.57 20.63 -7.49
C GLU A 208 13.99 19.30 -6.98
N LEU A 209 12.75 18.97 -7.39
CA LEU A 209 12.12 17.69 -7.02
C LEU A 209 12.90 16.49 -7.53
N THR A 210 13.36 16.53 -8.78
CA THR A 210 14.14 15.41 -9.36
C THR A 210 15.52 15.28 -8.72
N ALA A 211 16.15 16.39 -8.32
CA ALA A 211 17.43 16.36 -7.60
C ALA A 211 17.32 15.67 -6.23
N SER A 212 16.16 15.73 -5.58
CA SER A 212 15.90 15.08 -4.28
C SER A 212 15.85 13.53 -4.35
N TYR A 213 15.67 12.96 -5.55
CA TYR A 213 15.48 11.51 -5.74
C TYR A 213 16.65 10.68 -5.20
N GLY A 214 17.89 11.14 -5.39
CA GLY A 214 19.08 10.39 -4.98
C GLY A 214 19.12 10.15 -3.46
N GLU A 215 18.84 11.19 -2.69
CA GLU A 215 18.77 11.12 -1.22
C GLU A 215 17.52 10.34 -0.78
N GLY A 216 16.36 10.62 -1.38
CA GLY A 216 15.11 9.92 -1.08
C GLY A 216 15.21 8.41 -1.28
N ARG A 217 15.89 7.95 -2.34
CA ARG A 217 16.12 6.53 -2.59
C ARG A 217 16.96 5.86 -1.50
N ILE A 218 17.98 6.54 -0.98
CA ILE A 218 18.81 6.00 0.11
C ILE A 218 18.00 5.94 1.41
N VAL A 219 17.16 6.96 1.67
CA VAL A 219 16.26 6.98 2.84
C VAL A 219 15.25 5.83 2.79
N ARG A 220 14.69 5.55 1.60
CA ARG A 220 13.69 4.51 1.38
C ARG A 220 14.30 3.09 1.39
N ASP A 221 15.30 2.86 0.56
CA ASP A 221 15.81 1.51 0.26
C ASP A 221 17.02 1.12 1.14
N GLY A 222 17.62 2.10 1.82
CA GLY A 222 18.92 1.95 2.47
C GLY A 222 20.08 2.01 1.46
N ALA A 223 21.31 2.02 1.98
CA ALA A 223 22.51 1.96 1.16
C ALA A 223 22.88 0.50 0.87
N ARG A 224 23.01 0.13 -0.42
CA ARG A 224 23.56 -1.18 -0.79
C ARG A 224 25.09 -1.11 -0.74
N VAL A 225 25.68 -1.84 0.20
CA VAL A 225 27.13 -1.82 0.45
C VAL A 225 27.74 -3.16 0.06
N VAL A 226 28.79 -3.12 -0.77
CA VAL A 226 29.55 -4.31 -1.16
C VAL A 226 30.83 -4.38 -0.36
N ILE A 227 31.03 -5.48 0.38
CA ILE A 227 32.29 -5.77 1.07
C ILE A 227 33.17 -6.63 0.14
N THR A 228 34.21 -6.02 -0.43
CA THR A 228 35.16 -6.71 -1.33
C THR A 228 36.59 -6.70 -0.76
N GLY A 229 37.45 -7.60 -1.25
CA GLY A 229 38.82 -7.76 -0.79
C GLY A 229 39.39 -9.16 -1.06
N LYS A 230 40.71 -9.32 -0.89
CA LYS A 230 41.42 -10.60 -1.13
C LYS A 230 40.91 -11.73 -0.22
N ALA A 231 41.24 -12.99 -0.53
CA ALA A 231 40.93 -14.12 0.35
C ALA A 231 41.54 -13.91 1.75
N ASN A 232 40.85 -14.34 2.80
CA ASN A 232 41.29 -14.30 4.21
C ASN A 232 41.58 -12.90 4.82
N VAL A 233 41.16 -11.79 4.18
CA VAL A 233 41.33 -10.43 4.74
C VAL A 233 40.31 -10.04 5.81
N GLY A 234 39.51 -11.00 6.31
CA GLY A 234 38.51 -10.73 7.35
C GLY A 234 37.15 -10.21 6.87
N LYS A 235 36.81 -10.32 5.57
CA LYS A 235 35.49 -9.90 5.03
C LYS A 235 34.31 -10.48 5.81
N SER A 236 34.31 -11.81 6.02
CA SER A 236 33.26 -12.50 6.76
C SER A 236 33.22 -12.12 8.24
N SER A 237 34.38 -11.79 8.82
CA SER A 237 34.47 -11.30 10.19
C SER A 237 33.89 -9.89 10.34
N LEU A 238 34.15 -8.99 9.38
CA LEU A 238 33.54 -7.65 9.34
C LEU A 238 32.03 -7.76 9.15
N PHE A 239 31.57 -8.57 8.19
CA PHE A 239 30.14 -8.80 7.94
C PHE A 239 29.40 -9.28 9.20
N ASN A 240 29.92 -10.31 9.87
CA ASN A 240 29.34 -10.80 11.13
C ASN A 240 29.41 -9.77 12.26
N ARG A 241 30.47 -8.95 12.32
CA ARG A 241 30.58 -7.90 13.34
C ARG A 241 29.56 -6.78 13.11
N LEU A 242 29.32 -6.38 11.87
CA LEU A 242 28.29 -5.40 11.53
C LEU A 242 26.90 -5.92 11.90
N LEU A 243 26.62 -7.20 11.68
CA LEU A 243 25.33 -7.82 12.01
C LEU A 243 25.12 -8.08 13.51
N GLY A 244 26.17 -8.05 14.33
CA GLY A 244 26.09 -8.44 15.75
C GLY A 244 25.87 -9.94 15.98
N GLU A 245 25.77 -10.76 14.94
CA GLU A 245 25.55 -12.22 14.98
C GLU A 245 26.46 -12.97 13.98
N LYS A 246 26.81 -14.23 14.29
CA LYS A 246 27.66 -15.08 13.43
C LYS A 246 26.80 -15.85 12.41
N ARG A 247 26.42 -15.21 11.29
CA ARG A 247 25.67 -15.86 10.20
C ARG A 247 26.52 -16.31 9.02
N ALA A 248 27.58 -15.58 8.66
CA ALA A 248 28.49 -16.02 7.63
C ALA A 248 29.43 -17.11 8.19
N ILE A 249 29.43 -18.29 7.57
CA ILE A 249 30.34 -19.39 7.91
C ILE A 249 31.79 -18.91 7.66
N VAL A 250 32.60 -18.82 8.73
CA VAL A 250 34.02 -18.46 8.65
C VAL A 250 34.85 -19.75 8.71
N THR A 251 35.57 -20.07 7.63
CA THR A 251 36.55 -21.17 7.61
C THR A 251 37.88 -20.68 7.03
N PRO A 252 39.03 -21.25 7.47
CA PRO A 252 40.35 -20.94 6.92
C PRO A 252 40.60 -21.55 5.52
N HIS A 253 39.72 -22.42 5.02
CA HIS A 253 39.81 -23.00 3.68
C HIS A 253 39.10 -22.13 2.64
N ALA A 254 39.79 -21.77 1.56
CA ALA A 254 39.21 -21.00 0.47
C ALA A 254 38.11 -21.81 -0.26
N GLY A 255 36.95 -21.20 -0.53
CA GLY A 255 35.91 -21.77 -1.40
C GLY A 255 34.59 -22.22 -0.73
N THR A 256 34.31 -21.81 0.51
CA THR A 256 33.14 -22.30 1.27
C THR A 256 31.86 -21.44 1.20
N THR A 257 31.87 -20.31 0.50
CA THR A 257 30.66 -19.48 0.29
C THR A 257 30.29 -19.49 -1.19
N ARG A 258 29.41 -20.42 -1.58
CA ARG A 258 28.89 -20.53 -2.96
C ARG A 258 27.63 -19.70 -3.21
N ASP A 259 27.01 -19.17 -2.15
CA ASP A 259 25.79 -18.35 -2.23
C ASP A 259 26.08 -16.87 -1.93
N PHE A 260 25.39 -15.96 -2.63
CA PHE A 260 25.35 -14.54 -2.28
C PHE A 260 24.68 -14.39 -0.91
N ILE A 261 25.41 -13.87 0.09
CA ILE A 261 24.86 -13.57 1.43
C ILE A 261 24.54 -12.07 1.47
N GLU A 262 23.26 -11.73 1.54
CA GLU A 262 22.74 -10.36 1.66
C GLU A 262 21.94 -10.23 2.96
N GLU A 263 22.27 -9.22 3.78
CA GLU A 263 21.59 -8.96 5.05
C GLU A 263 21.44 -7.45 5.26
N GLY A 264 20.36 -7.05 5.94
CA GLY A 264 20.11 -5.66 6.31
C GLY A 264 20.66 -5.35 7.70
N VAL A 265 21.36 -4.23 7.85
CA VAL A 265 21.84 -3.73 9.15
C VAL A 265 21.50 -2.26 9.31
N SER A 266 21.07 -1.87 10.51
CA SER A 266 20.94 -0.47 10.90
C SER A 266 22.14 -0.09 11.76
N ILE A 267 23.01 0.76 11.24
CA ILE A 267 24.19 1.27 11.94
C ILE A 267 23.77 2.55 12.66
N ARG A 268 23.83 2.55 13.99
CA ARG A 268 23.63 3.74 14.83
C ARG A 268 24.94 4.47 15.04
#